data_AF-A0A1Q5Q116-F1
#
_entry.id   AF-A0A1Q5Q116-F1
#
_cell.length_a   1.000
_cell.length_b   1.000
_cell.length_c   1.000
_cell.angle_alpha   90.00
_cell.angle_beta   90.00
_cell.angle_gamma   90.00
#
_symmetry.space_group_name_H-M   'P 1'
#
loop_
_entity.id
_entity.type
_entity.pdbx_description
1 polymer ?
#
loop_
_entity_poly.entity_id
_entity_poly.type
_entity_poly.pdbx_seq_one_letter_code
_entity_poly.pdbx_strand_id
1 'polypeptide(L)'
;MDIGWKIVSAGSMAIAGMVASKAVDVGWKAVTGHNPPEDPEDPGVKLAEVLAFALISGALMGLARQLALTGASRWYGGNREVEA
;
A
#
# COMPACT_ATOMS: atom_id res chain seq x y z
N MET A 1 15.22 -18.93 -19.56
CA MET A 1 15.57 -18.66 -18.15
C MET A 1 15.60 -17.16 -17.96
N ASP A 2 14.64 -16.67 -17.19
CA ASP A 2 14.09 -15.32 -17.25
C ASP A 2 14.93 -14.30 -16.49
N ILE A 3 16.24 -14.27 -16.74
CA ILE A 3 17.17 -13.40 -16.00
C ILE A 3 16.82 -11.92 -16.17
N GLY A 4 16.38 -11.52 -17.38
CA GLY A 4 15.88 -10.16 -17.63
C GLY A 4 14.64 -9.85 -16.81
N TRP A 5 13.68 -10.78 -16.74
CA TRP A 5 12.49 -10.63 -15.91
C TRP A 5 12.82 -10.57 -14.41
N LYS A 6 13.77 -11.39 -13.95
CA LYS A 6 14.25 -11.38 -12.56
C LYS A 6 14.93 -10.07 -12.18
N ILE A 7 15.72 -9.49 -13.08
CA ILE A 7 16.37 -8.19 -12.83
C ILE A 7 15.31 -7.08 -12.80
N VAL A 8 14.35 -7.11 -13.72
CA VAL A 8 13.24 -6.15 -13.75
C VAL A 8 12.40 -6.28 -12.48
N SER A 9 12.03 -7.49 -12.06
CA SER A 9 11.22 -7.69 -10.85
C SER A 9 11.98 -7.30 -9.57
N ALA A 10 13.25 -7.68 -9.46
CA ALA A 10 14.11 -7.27 -8.34
C ALA A 10 14.30 -5.75 -8.28
N GLY A 11 14.56 -5.12 -9.42
CA GLY A 11 14.68 -3.66 -9.51
C GLY A 11 13.38 -2.95 -9.16
N SER A 12 12.24 -3.50 -9.61
CA SER A 12 10.91 -2.98 -9.28
C SER A 12 10.61 -3.07 -7.79
N MET A 13 10.95 -4.19 -7.15
CA MET A 13 10.81 -4.35 -5.70
C MET A 13 11.70 -3.37 -4.92
N ALA A 14 12.94 -3.15 -5.35
CA ALA A 14 13.83 -2.20 -4.71
C ALA A 14 13.28 -0.76 -4.78
N ILE A 15 12.80 -0.34 -5.94
CA ILE A 15 12.19 0.98 -6.13
C ILE A 15 10.89 1.09 -5.31
N ALA A 16 10.05 0.05 -5.33
CA ALA A 16 8.82 0.01 -4.53
C ALA A 16 9.12 0.12 -3.03
N GLY A 17 10.16 -0.55 -2.54
CA GLY A 17 10.63 -0.45 -1.16
C GLY A 17 11.02 0.97 -0.78
N MET A 18 11.84 1.65 -1.60
CA MET A 18 12.22 3.05 -1.36
C MET A 18 11.03 4.00 -1.34
N VAL A 19 10.07 3.81 -2.26
CA VAL A 19 8.86 4.63 -2.33
C VAL A 19 7.96 4.37 -1.13
N ALA A 20 7.80 3.11 -0.74
CA ALA A 20 7.01 2.72 0.43
C ALA A 20 7.58 3.32 1.72
N SER A 21 8.90 3.25 1.93
CA SER A 21 9.56 3.88 3.09
C SER A 21 9.27 5.38 3.14
N LYS A 22 9.45 6.11 2.03
CA LYS A 22 9.13 7.55 1.99
C LYS A 22 7.66 7.84 2.25
N ALA A 23 6.76 7.03 1.71
CA ALA A 23 5.32 7.20 1.93
C ALA A 23 4.95 7.00 3.41
N VAL A 24 5.56 6.02 4.06
CA VAL A 24 5.41 5.78 5.50
C VAL A 24 5.99 6.95 6.30
N ASP A 25 7.20 7.42 6.00
CA ASP A 25 7.82 8.56 6.69
C ASP A 25 6.96 9.83 6.61
N VAL A 26 6.48 10.15 5.40
CA VAL A 26 5.63 11.33 5.17
C VAL A 26 4.28 11.16 5.83
N GLY A 27 3.66 9.99 5.72
CA GLY A 27 2.39 9.69 6.36
C GLY A 27 2.49 9.80 7.88
N TRP A 28 3.57 9.26 8.46
CA TRP A 28 3.82 9.32 9.89
C TRP A 28 4.03 10.76 10.36
N LYS A 29 4.91 11.50 9.70
CA LYS A 29 5.16 12.92 10.02
C LYS A 29 3.92 13.79 9.85
N ALA A 30 3.06 13.50 8.87
CA ALA A 30 1.81 14.22 8.66
C ALA A 30 0.79 13.99 9.79
N VAL A 31 0.78 12.79 10.40
CA VAL A 31 -0.18 12.43 11.45
C VAL A 31 0.36 12.76 12.85
N THR A 32 1.63 12.49 13.13
CA THR A 32 2.23 12.62 14.47
C THR A 32 3.09 13.89 14.65
N GLY A 33 3.42 14.58 13.57
CA GLY A 33 4.25 15.79 13.58
C GLY A 33 5.73 15.56 13.86
N HIS A 34 6.16 14.32 14.11
CA HIS A 34 7.54 13.96 14.46
C HIS A 34 8.03 12.79 13.61
N ASN A 35 9.35 12.58 13.54
CA ASN A 35 9.92 11.46 12.78
C ASN A 35 9.47 10.12 13.40
N PRO A 36 9.20 9.07 12.58
CA PRO A 36 8.73 7.78 13.06
C PRO A 36 9.66 7.20 14.13
N PRO A 37 9.11 6.75 15.27
CA PRO A 37 9.90 6.15 16.34
C PRO A 37 10.50 4.84 15.81
N GLU A 38 11.83 4.76 15.85
CA GLU A 38 12.58 3.54 15.52
C GLU A 38 12.54 2.49 16.64
N ASP A 39 11.82 2.75 17.74
CA ASP A 39 11.80 1.90 18.93
C ASP A 39 10.43 1.21 19.12
N PRO A 40 10.35 -0.12 18.89
CA PRO A 40 9.10 -0.90 18.95
C PRO A 40 8.59 -1.17 20.39
N GLU A 41 9.24 -0.63 21.42
CA GLU A 41 8.95 -0.94 22.84
C GLU A 41 8.34 0.23 23.64
N ASP A 42 7.94 1.36 23.03
CA ASP A 42 7.30 2.45 23.79
C ASP A 42 5.83 2.12 24.12
N PRO A 43 5.47 1.80 25.40
CA PRO A 43 4.14 1.33 25.79
C PRO A 43 3.09 2.46 25.87
N GLY A 44 3.35 3.60 25.24
CA GLY A 44 2.51 4.80 25.29
C GLY A 44 1.48 4.92 24.18
N VAL A 45 1.11 3.83 23.48
CA VAL A 45 0.14 3.87 22.38
C VAL A 45 -1.24 4.27 22.90
N LYS A 46 -1.54 5.57 22.84
CA LYS A 46 -2.81 6.18 23.20
C LYS A 46 -3.89 5.59 22.30
N LEU A 47 -5.00 5.13 22.87
CA LEU A 47 -6.17 4.59 22.16
C LEU A 47 -6.59 5.39 20.92
N ALA A 48 -6.41 6.71 20.93
CA ALA A 48 -6.65 7.60 19.80
C ALA A 48 -5.78 7.30 18.56
N GLU A 49 -4.53 6.88 18.74
CA GLU A 49 -3.60 6.55 17.66
C GLU A 49 -3.96 5.22 16.99
N VAL A 50 -4.36 4.22 17.78
CA VAL A 50 -4.91 2.96 17.26
C VAL A 50 -6.19 3.21 16.48
N LEU A 51 -7.09 4.05 17.00
CA LEU A 51 -8.34 4.41 16.32
C LEU A 51 -8.08 5.18 15.03
N ALA A 52 -7.16 6.15 15.03
CA ALA A 52 -6.76 6.88 13.84
C ALA A 52 -6.16 5.94 12.79
N PHE A 53 -5.26 5.04 13.19
CA PHE A 53 -4.66 4.06 12.30
C PHE A 53 -5.70 3.10 11.73
N ALA A 54 -6.65 2.62 12.54
CA ALA A 54 -7.73 1.74 12.11
C ALA A 54 -8.68 2.43 11.11
N LEU A 55 -9.04 3.69 11.35
CA LEU A 55 -9.88 4.46 10.42
C LEU A 55 -9.17 4.70 9.08
N ILE A 56 -7.90 5.10 9.12
CA ILE A 56 -7.09 5.31 7.92
C ILE A 56 -6.90 3.99 7.17
N SER A 57 -6.56 2.90 7.87
CA SER A 57 -6.36 1.58 7.28
C SER A 57 -7.66 1.04 6.66
N GLY A 58 -8.80 1.22 7.35
CA GLY A 58 -10.11 0.83 6.83
C GLY A 58 -10.49 1.61 5.57
N ALA A 59 -10.26 2.92 5.56
CA ALA A 59 -10.49 3.76 4.39
C ALA A 59 -9.58 3.36 3.20
N LEU A 60 -8.29 3.16 3.46
CA LEU A 60 -7.32 2.71 2.45
C LEU A 60 -7.69 1.33 1.90
N MET A 61 -8.10 0.37 2.74
CA MET A 61 -8.54 -0.95 2.28
C MET A 61 -9.78 -0.87 1.39
N GLY A 62 -10.75 -0.02 1.75
CA GLY A 62 -11.94 0.22 0.93
C GLY A 62 -11.58 0.78 -0.45
N LEU A 63 -10.70 1.79 -0.48
CA LEU A 63 -10.20 2.38 -1.72
C LEU A 63 -9.38 1.37 -2.55
N ALA A 64 -8.49 0.61 -1.91
CA ALA A 64 -7.69 -0.41 -2.57
C ALA A 64 -8.57 -1.49 -3.21
N ARG A 65 -9.60 -1.97 -2.50
CA ARG A 65 -10.57 -2.92 -3.06
C ARG A 65 -11.31 -2.32 -4.26
N GLN A 66 -11.73 -1.06 -4.18
CA GLN A 66 -12.43 -0.41 -5.29
C GLN A 66 -11.52 -0.26 -6.50
N LEU A 67 -10.27 0.20 -6.31
CA LEU A 67 -9.29 0.29 -7.38
C LEU A 67 -8.92 -1.08 -7.96
N ALA A 68 -8.81 -2.11 -7.12
CA ALA A 68 -8.56 -3.48 -7.56
C ALA A 68 -9.73 -4.03 -8.38
N LEU A 69 -10.97 -3.80 -7.97
CA LEU A 69 -12.17 -4.19 -8.71
C LEU A 69 -12.31 -3.41 -10.01
N THR A 70 -12.02 -2.10 -10.02
CA THR A 70 -12.01 -1.28 -11.23
C THR A 70 -10.88 -1.67 -12.18
N GLY A 71 -9.70 -2.00 -11.67
CA GLY A 71 -8.58 -2.50 -12.46
C GLY A 71 -8.88 -3.89 -13.04
N ALA A 72 -9.44 -4.78 -12.23
CA ALA A 72 -9.87 -6.10 -12.64
C ALA A 72 -11.02 -6.03 -13.65
N SER A 73 -11.99 -5.11 -13.51
CA SER A 73 -13.07 -4.96 -14.49
C SER A 73 -12.55 -4.44 -15.84
N ARG A 74 -11.56 -3.54 -15.84
CA ARG A 74 -10.89 -3.09 -17.06
C ARG A 74 -10.10 -4.19 -17.75
N TRP A 75 -9.55 -5.15 -17.00
CA TRP A 75 -8.78 -6.26 -17.55
C TRP A 75 -9.64 -7.47 -17.94
N TYR A 76 -10.72 -7.74 -17.20
CA TYR A 76 -11.57 -8.92 -17.38
C TYR A 76 -12.86 -8.66 -18.18
N GLY A 77 -13.32 -7.40 -18.27
CA GLY A 77 -14.53 -7.02 -19.00
C GLY A 77 -14.45 -7.12 -20.53
N GLY A 78 -13.29 -7.44 -21.10
CA GLY A 78 -13.08 -7.53 -22.55
C GLY A 78 -13.36 -8.90 -23.21
N ASN A 79 -13.65 -9.96 -22.43
CA ASN A 79 -13.68 -11.34 -22.97
C ASN A 79 -15.05 -12.06 -22.83
N ARG A 80 -16.18 -11.34 -22.87
CA ARG A 80 -17.52 -11.96 -22.93
C ARG A 80 -18.39 -11.37 -24.04
N GLU A 81 -17.95 -11.50 -25.29
CA GLU A 81 -18.77 -11.26 -26.48
C GLU A 81 -18.56 -12.29 -27.61
N VAL A 82 -17.96 -13.45 -27.31
CA VAL A 82 -17.78 -14.53 -28.29
C VAL A 82 -18.51 -15.79 -27.85
N GLU A 83 -19.84 -15.75 -27.77
CA GLU A 83 -20.73 -16.92 -27.87
C GLU A 83 -22.20 -16.48 -27.83
N ALA A 84 -22.72 -16.07 -28.99
CA ALA A 84 -24.15 -16.07 -29.32
C ALA A 84 -24.31 -16.26 -30.83
#